data_AF-A0A7S2NE01-F1
#
_entry.id   AF-A0A7S2NE01-F1
#
_cell.length_a   1.000
_cell.length_b   1.000
_cell.length_c   1.000
_cell.angle_alpha   90.00
_cell.angle_beta   90.00
_cell.angle_gamma   90.00
#
_symmetry.space_group_name_H-M   'P 1'
#
loop_
_entity.id
_entity.type
_entity.pdbx_description
1 polymer ?
#
loop_
_entity_poly.entity_id
_entity_poly.type
_entity_poly.pdbx_seq_one_letter_code
_entity_poly.pdbx_strand_id
1 'polypeptide(L)'
;AACLHRHLTPRMSWEVAWSDPNWNWGRADGMAHAVAKRLRDSLSTPEQRERFLVDVGMLDEEDWDDSKVVLALKCQRATKRCYAADYGLNEKAQRSWRAFLDDMVACKFEGYGGDLRLAEAIGERLGVSERKRLSLL
;
A
#
# COMPACT_ATOMS: atom_id res chain seq x y z
N ALA A 1 -33.58 3.75 17.08
CA ALA A 1 -33.05 3.22 15.80
C ALA A 1 -32.85 4.39 14.85
N ALA A 2 -31.62 4.89 14.74
CA ALA A 2 -31.29 5.96 13.80
C ALA A 2 -30.39 5.34 12.72
N CYS A 3 -30.95 5.18 11.52
CA CYS A 3 -30.23 4.80 10.31
C CYS A 3 -29.27 5.94 9.97
N LEU A 4 -28.00 5.79 10.34
CA LEU A 4 -26.93 6.67 9.87
C LEU A 4 -26.79 6.44 8.37
N HIS A 5 -27.29 7.40 7.59
CA HIS A 5 -26.98 7.53 6.17
C HIS A 5 -25.47 7.47 5.98
N ARG A 6 -25.01 6.32 5.50
CA ARG A 6 -23.71 6.12 4.89
C ARG A 6 -23.54 7.18 3.80
N HIS A 7 -22.87 8.28 4.12
CA HIS A 7 -22.16 9.05 3.11
C HIS A 7 -20.96 8.22 2.66
N LEU A 8 -21.25 7.14 1.93
CA LEU A 8 -20.29 6.56 1.01
C LEU A 8 -20.19 7.59 -0.09
N THR A 9 -19.11 8.37 -0.07
CA THR A 9 -18.67 9.04 -1.29
C THR A 9 -18.68 7.99 -2.40
N PRO A 10 -19.28 8.24 -3.57
CA PRO A 10 -19.29 7.26 -4.64
C PRO A 10 -17.84 6.90 -4.94
N ARG A 11 -17.45 5.68 -4.58
CA ARG A 11 -16.17 5.08 -4.95
C ARG A 11 -16.29 4.90 -6.45
N MET A 12 -15.89 5.92 -7.22
CA MET A 12 -15.80 5.80 -8.67
C MET A 12 -14.88 4.61 -8.91
N SER A 13 -15.47 3.52 -9.41
CA SER A 13 -14.79 2.31 -9.83
C SER A 13 -13.97 2.63 -11.07
N TRP A 14 -12.83 3.27 -10.89
CA TRP A 14 -11.74 3.09 -11.83
C TRP A 14 -11.09 1.76 -11.42
N GLU A 15 -11.65 0.64 -11.85
CA GLU A 15 -10.97 -0.66 -11.76
C GLU A 15 -9.83 -0.64 -12.77
N VAL A 16 -8.75 0.06 -12.42
CA VAL A 16 -7.55 0.15 -13.26
C VAL A 16 -6.55 -0.75 -12.59
N ALA A 17 -6.43 -1.95 -13.13
CA ALA A 17 -5.47 -2.92 -12.67
C ALA A 17 -4.05 -2.36 -12.76
N TRP A 18 -3.17 -2.82 -11.89
CA TRP A 18 -1.75 -2.44 -11.93
C TRP A 18 -1.07 -2.80 -13.25
N SER A 19 -1.59 -3.82 -13.92
CA SER A 19 -1.15 -4.29 -15.24
C SER A 19 -1.64 -3.43 -16.42
N ASP A 20 -2.46 -2.40 -16.17
CA ASP A 20 -2.92 -1.48 -17.21
C ASP A 20 -1.73 -0.72 -17.84
N PRO A 21 -1.63 -0.65 -19.19
CA PRO A 21 -0.53 0.04 -19.86
C PRO A 21 -0.42 1.53 -19.51
N ASN A 22 -1.51 2.15 -19.06
CA ASN A 22 -1.55 3.54 -18.63
C ASN A 22 -1.21 3.74 -17.14
N TRP A 23 -1.06 2.65 -16.37
CA TRP A 23 -0.76 2.72 -14.93
C TRP A 23 0.50 3.54 -14.65
N ASN A 24 1.62 3.20 -15.29
CA ASN A 24 2.86 3.99 -15.31
C ASN A 24 3.31 4.51 -13.92
N TRP A 25 3.59 3.60 -12.98
CA TRP A 25 4.05 3.96 -11.64
C TRP A 25 5.28 4.89 -11.65
N GLY A 26 5.23 5.94 -10.84
CA GLY A 26 6.33 6.91 -10.72
C GLY A 26 6.39 7.97 -11.82
N ARG A 27 5.56 7.88 -12.87
CA ARG A 27 5.44 8.91 -13.90
C ARG A 27 4.31 9.89 -13.59
N ALA A 28 4.53 11.18 -13.85
CA ALA A 28 3.55 12.23 -13.54
C ALA A 28 2.30 12.18 -14.45
N ASP A 29 2.45 11.63 -15.66
CA ASP A 29 1.40 11.46 -16.66
C ASP A 29 0.67 10.10 -16.55
N GLY A 30 1.09 9.23 -15.62
CA GLY A 30 0.49 7.91 -15.41
C GLY A 30 -0.77 7.92 -14.54
N MET A 31 -1.65 6.94 -14.73
CA MET A 31 -2.84 6.77 -13.88
C MET A 31 -2.49 6.53 -12.41
N ALA A 32 -1.37 5.85 -12.14
CA ALA A 32 -0.84 5.68 -10.79
C ALA A 32 -0.63 7.02 -10.07
N HIS A 33 -0.21 8.07 -10.79
CA HIS A 33 -0.03 9.39 -10.20
C HIS A 33 -1.37 10.01 -9.80
N ALA A 34 -2.38 9.94 -10.65
CA ALA A 34 -3.72 10.44 -10.37
C ALA A 34 -4.34 9.74 -9.15
N VAL A 35 -4.21 8.41 -9.10
CA VAL A 35 -4.69 7.58 -7.98
C VAL A 35 -3.93 7.90 -6.69
N ALA A 36 -2.61 7.98 -6.76
CA ALA A 36 -1.79 8.35 -5.61
C ALA A 36 -2.11 9.76 -5.09
N LYS A 37 -2.39 10.71 -5.97
CA LYS A 37 -2.82 12.06 -5.58
C LYS A 37 -4.15 12.01 -4.85
N ARG A 38 -5.16 11.37 -5.44
CA ARG A 38 -6.49 11.18 -4.84
C ARG A 38 -6.39 10.55 -3.44
N LEU A 39 -5.58 9.50 -3.29
CA LEU A 39 -5.38 8.83 -2.00
C LEU A 39 -4.65 9.70 -0.97
N ARG A 40 -3.68 10.51 -1.38
CA ARG A 40 -3.04 11.48 -0.47
C ARG A 40 -4.02 12.53 0.04
N ASP A 41 -4.90 13.00 -0.84
CA ASP A 41 -5.91 14.00 -0.50
C ASP A 41 -6.97 13.39 0.44
N SER A 42 -7.44 12.17 0.14
CA SER A 42 -8.47 11.47 0.93
C SER A 42 -7.97 10.91 2.26
N LEU A 43 -6.66 10.74 2.43
CA LEU A 43 -6.01 10.21 3.64
C LEU A 43 -5.14 11.27 4.35
N SER A 44 -5.47 12.54 4.13
CA SER A 44 -4.67 13.66 4.61
C SER A 44 -4.70 13.80 6.13
N THR A 45 -5.81 13.44 6.80
CA THR A 45 -5.93 13.50 8.26
C THR A 45 -5.70 12.16 8.97
N PRO A 46 -5.28 12.15 10.25
CA PRO A 46 -5.18 10.92 11.05
C PRO A 46 -6.48 10.11 11.09
N GLU A 47 -7.62 10.76 11.27
CA GLU A 47 -8.93 10.14 11.41
C GLU A 47 -9.35 9.45 10.09
N GLN A 48 -9.04 10.08 8.95
CA GLN A 48 -9.29 9.48 7.63
C GLN A 48 -8.43 8.23 7.41
N ARG A 49 -7.17 8.24 7.87
CA ARG A 49 -6.28 7.07 7.80
C ARG A 49 -6.76 5.93 8.70
N GLU A 50 -7.20 6.24 9.90
CA GLU A 50 -7.75 5.24 10.82
C GLU A 50 -8.99 4.59 10.24
N ARG A 51 -9.92 5.40 9.71
CA ARG A 51 -11.11 4.90 9.04
C ARG A 51 -10.77 4.02 7.84
N PHE A 52 -9.81 4.45 7.01
CA PHE A 52 -9.33 3.63 5.89
C PHE A 52 -8.81 2.27 6.35
N LEU A 53 -8.03 2.21 7.43
CA LEU A 53 -7.53 0.93 7.95
C LEU A 53 -8.64 0.02 8.47
N VAL A 54 -9.67 0.58 9.11
CA VAL A 54 -10.86 -0.17 9.52
C VAL A 54 -11.59 -0.71 8.30
N ASP A 55 -11.81 0.13 7.29
CA ASP A 55 -12.49 -0.26 6.05
C ASP A 55 -11.71 -1.37 5.34
N VAL A 56 -10.38 -1.26 5.24
CA VAL A 56 -9.50 -2.30 4.68
C VAL A 56 -9.61 -3.64 5.39
N GLY A 57 -9.73 -3.63 6.72
CA GLY A 57 -9.93 -4.86 7.51
C GLY A 57 -11.28 -5.54 7.25
N MET A 58 -12.20 -4.88 6.55
CA MET A 58 -13.54 -5.37 6.23
C MET A 58 -13.74 -5.61 4.73
N LEU A 59 -12.69 -5.48 3.90
CA LEU A 59 -12.77 -5.68 2.45
C LEU A 59 -12.76 -7.17 2.08
N ASP A 60 -13.50 -7.48 1.01
CA ASP A 60 -13.37 -8.74 0.30
C ASP A 60 -12.12 -8.73 -0.60
N GLU A 61 -11.68 -9.90 -1.09
CA GLU A 61 -10.42 -10.06 -1.86
C GLU A 61 -10.34 -9.19 -3.12
N GLU A 62 -11.48 -8.80 -3.70
CA GLU A 62 -11.54 -8.03 -4.95
C GLU A 62 -11.30 -6.51 -4.75
N ASP A 63 -11.26 -6.02 -3.50
CA ASP A 63 -11.31 -4.57 -3.21
C ASP A 63 -9.95 -3.92 -2.83
N TRP A 64 -8.85 -4.65 -3.03
CA TRP A 64 -7.54 -4.31 -2.45
C TRP A 64 -6.68 -3.28 -3.21
N ASP A 65 -7.13 -2.77 -4.36
CA ASP A 65 -6.30 -1.91 -5.22
C ASP A 65 -5.79 -0.64 -4.54
N ASP A 66 -6.67 0.05 -3.81
CA ASP A 66 -6.29 1.24 -3.04
C ASP A 66 -5.29 0.89 -1.93
N SER A 67 -5.44 -0.26 -1.28
CA SER A 67 -4.51 -0.77 -0.28
C SER A 67 -3.14 -1.05 -0.88
N LYS A 68 -3.08 -1.64 -2.08
CA LYS A 68 -1.84 -1.86 -2.83
C LYS A 68 -1.13 -0.53 -3.12
N VAL A 69 -1.87 0.51 -3.52
CA VAL A 69 -1.28 1.84 -3.79
C VAL A 69 -0.75 2.49 -2.52
N VAL A 70 -1.53 2.47 -1.43
CA VAL A 70 -1.09 3.01 -0.13
C VAL A 70 0.17 2.29 0.35
N LEU A 71 0.22 0.95 0.22
CA LEU A 71 1.39 0.15 0.57
C LEU A 71 2.61 0.54 -0.27
N ALA A 72 2.46 0.66 -1.59
CA ALA A 72 3.55 1.06 -2.47
C ALA A 72 4.06 2.49 -2.16
N LEU A 73 3.17 3.43 -1.81
CA LEU A 73 3.55 4.76 -1.35
C LEU A 73 4.37 4.71 -0.05
N LYS A 74 4.00 3.84 0.90
CA LYS A 74 4.76 3.63 2.13
C LYS A 74 6.13 3.02 1.85
N CYS A 75 6.21 2.03 0.97
CA CYS A 75 7.49 1.44 0.54
C CYS A 75 8.38 2.48 -0.16
N GLN A 76 7.81 3.29 -1.06
CA GLN A 76 8.53 4.38 -1.72
C GLN A 76 9.10 5.37 -0.71
N ARG A 77 8.37 5.68 0.37
CA ARG A 77 8.89 6.53 1.45
C ARG A 77 9.99 5.82 2.24
N ALA A 78 9.78 4.58 2.66
CA ALA A 78 10.73 3.80 3.46
C ALA A 78 12.08 3.57 2.75
N THR A 79 12.10 3.54 1.42
CA THR A 79 13.32 3.35 0.62
C THR A 79 14.13 4.62 0.39
N LYS A 80 13.62 5.79 0.80
CA LYS A 80 14.35 7.06 0.76
C LYS A 80 15.18 7.20 2.03
N ARG A 81 16.48 7.50 1.86
CA ARG A 81 17.47 7.56 2.96
C ARG A 81 17.06 8.50 4.10
N CYS A 82 16.40 9.62 3.79
CA CYS A 82 15.94 10.60 4.78
C CYS A 82 14.78 10.10 5.65
N TYR A 83 14.06 9.06 5.23
CA TYR A 83 12.90 8.53 5.96
C TYR A 83 13.16 7.16 6.57
N ALA A 84 14.27 6.51 6.25
CA ALA A 84 14.57 5.19 6.79
C ALA A 84 14.65 5.16 8.33
N ALA A 85 15.10 6.26 8.94
CA ALA A 85 15.13 6.44 10.38
C ALA A 85 13.72 6.47 11.01
N ASP A 86 12.74 7.12 10.36
CA ASP A 86 11.33 7.16 10.79
C ASP A 86 10.75 5.74 10.96
N TYR A 87 11.30 4.77 10.23
CA TYR A 87 10.85 3.36 10.23
C TYR A 87 11.81 2.42 10.96
N GLY A 88 12.91 2.92 11.54
CA GLY A 88 13.92 2.08 12.20
C GLY A 88 14.63 1.09 11.25
N LEU A 89 14.66 1.37 9.94
CA LEU A 89 15.16 0.45 8.93
C LEU A 89 16.67 0.59 8.72
N ASN A 90 17.40 -0.51 8.88
CA ASN A 90 18.79 -0.59 8.41
C ASN A 90 18.84 -0.70 6.88
N GLU A 91 20.04 -0.60 6.30
CA GLU A 91 20.21 -0.64 4.85
C GLU A 91 19.70 -1.93 4.21
N LYS A 92 19.88 -3.08 4.88
CA LYS A 92 19.39 -4.38 4.38
C LYS A 92 17.86 -4.37 4.27
N ALA A 93 17.18 -3.86 5.29
CA ALA A 93 15.72 -3.76 5.29
C ALA A 93 15.23 -2.75 4.25
N GLN A 94 15.90 -1.60 4.11
CA GLN A 94 15.58 -0.63 3.05
C GLN A 94 15.70 -1.24 1.65
N ARG A 95 16.76 -2.01 1.38
CA ARG A 95 16.92 -2.73 0.10
C ARG A 95 15.80 -3.77 -0.12
N SER A 96 15.41 -4.48 0.93
CA SER A 96 14.30 -5.45 0.87
C SER A 96 12.95 -4.81 0.53
N TRP A 97 12.66 -3.64 1.12
CA TRP A 97 11.46 -2.86 0.81
C TRP A 97 11.51 -2.24 -0.59
N ARG A 98 12.70 -1.92 -1.11
CA ARG A 98 12.87 -1.46 -2.50
C ARG A 98 12.56 -2.58 -3.48
N ALA A 99 13.17 -3.75 -3.29
CA ALA A 99 12.91 -4.92 -4.14
C ALA A 99 11.42 -5.29 -4.13
N PHE A 100 10.75 -5.18 -2.98
CA PHE A 100 9.30 -5.37 -2.90
C PHE A 100 8.50 -4.38 -3.72
N LEU A 101 8.84 -3.09 -3.64
CA LEU A 101 8.20 -2.07 -4.47
C LEU A 101 8.42 -2.36 -5.96
N ASP A 102 9.63 -2.76 -6.34
CA ASP A 102 9.95 -3.12 -7.73
C ASP A 102 9.11 -4.32 -8.19
N ASP A 103 8.90 -5.32 -7.33
CA ASP A 103 8.03 -6.47 -7.60
C ASP A 103 6.55 -6.06 -7.78
N MET A 104 6.05 -5.12 -6.96
CA MET A 104 4.70 -4.56 -7.10
C MET A 104 4.55 -3.83 -8.44
N VAL A 105 5.52 -2.97 -8.79
CA VAL A 105 5.52 -2.21 -10.05
C VAL A 105 5.63 -3.13 -11.27
N ALA A 106 6.37 -4.23 -11.15
CA ALA A 106 6.44 -5.28 -12.16
C ALA A 106 5.19 -6.17 -12.23
N CYS A 107 4.12 -5.84 -11.49
CA CYS A 107 2.84 -6.54 -11.47
C CYS A 107 2.96 -8.03 -11.08
N LYS A 108 3.97 -8.42 -10.29
CA LYS A 108 4.20 -9.82 -9.92
C LYS A 108 3.11 -10.42 -9.02
N PHE A 109 2.32 -9.55 -8.39
CA PHE A 109 1.23 -9.90 -7.48
C PHE A 109 -0.15 -9.79 -8.13
N GLU A 110 -0.22 -9.65 -9.45
CA GLU A 110 -1.49 -9.67 -10.19
C GLU A 110 -1.89 -11.11 -10.56
N GLY A 111 -3.19 -11.33 -10.77
CA GLY A 111 -3.77 -12.60 -11.19
C GLY A 111 -3.98 -13.61 -10.06
N TYR A 112 -4.30 -14.85 -10.44
CA TYR A 112 -4.64 -15.92 -9.49
C TYR A 112 -3.53 -16.15 -8.46
N GLY A 113 -3.87 -16.12 -7.17
CA GLY A 113 -2.92 -16.25 -6.06
C GLY A 113 -1.96 -15.06 -5.91
N GLY A 114 -2.23 -13.94 -6.58
CA GLY A 114 -1.46 -12.70 -6.45
C GLY A 114 -1.48 -12.15 -5.02
N ASP A 115 -2.65 -12.12 -4.39
CA ASP A 115 -2.82 -11.54 -3.05
C ASP A 115 -2.18 -12.41 -1.96
N LEU A 116 -2.20 -13.73 -2.11
CA LEU A 116 -1.44 -14.65 -1.23
C LEU A 116 0.06 -14.39 -1.32
N ARG A 117 0.61 -14.27 -2.53
CA ARG A 117 2.04 -13.95 -2.74
C ARG A 117 2.40 -12.58 -2.19
N LEU A 118 1.49 -11.61 -2.32
CA LEU A 118 1.63 -10.28 -1.74
C LEU A 118 1.69 -10.36 -0.20
N ALA A 119 0.76 -11.09 0.41
CA ALA A 119 0.70 -11.28 1.86
C ALA A 119 1.95 -11.99 2.39
N GLU A 120 2.42 -13.04 1.73
CA GLU A 120 3.67 -13.73 2.07
C GLU A 120 4.88 -12.78 2.00
N ALA A 121 5.01 -12.02 0.91
CA ALA A 121 6.10 -11.06 0.73
C ALA A 121 6.09 -9.95 1.80
N ILE A 122 4.90 -9.50 2.23
CA ILE A 122 4.75 -8.57 3.36
C ILE A 122 5.19 -9.27 4.66
N GLY A 123 4.67 -10.47 4.92
CA GLY A 123 4.94 -11.26 6.13
C GLY A 123 6.43 -11.53 6.34
N GLU A 124 7.16 -11.92 5.30
CA GLU A 124 8.62 -12.13 5.36
C GLU A 124 9.36 -10.89 5.87
N ARG A 125 8.94 -9.70 5.43
CA ARG A 125 9.60 -8.42 5.76
C ARG A 125 9.21 -7.90 7.13
N LEU A 126 7.95 -8.09 7.52
CA LEU A 126 7.48 -7.78 8.86
C LEU A 126 8.10 -8.72 9.90
N GLY A 127 8.18 -10.02 9.63
CA GLY A 127 8.76 -11.00 10.56
C GLY A 127 10.24 -10.76 10.85
N VAL A 128 11.02 -10.22 9.90
CA VAL A 128 12.40 -9.76 10.17
C VAL A 128 12.41 -8.57 11.13
N SER A 129 11.46 -7.65 10.98
CA SER A 129 11.36 -6.44 11.80
C SER A 129 10.91 -6.76 13.24
N GLU A 130 9.94 -7.67 13.40
CA GLU A 130 9.43 -8.09 14.72
C GLU A 130 10.47 -8.91 15.50
N ARG A 131 11.14 -9.87 14.86
CA ARG A 131 12.22 -10.64 15.50
C ARG A 131 13.33 -9.74 16.04
N LYS A 132 13.65 -8.67 15.31
CA LYS A 132 14.65 -7.68 15.75
C LYS A 132 14.14 -6.81 16.90
N ARG A 133 12.86 -6.44 16.90
CA ARG A 133 12.24 -5.70 18.01
C ARG A 133 12.23 -6.54 19.30
N LEU A 134 11.94 -7.83 19.18
CA LEU A 134 11.95 -8.77 20.31
C LEU A 134 13.36 -9.09 20.81
N SER A 135 14.39 -9.07 19.95
CA SER A 135 15.78 -9.28 20.38
C SER A 135 16.43 -8.09 21.09
N LEU A 136 15.74 -6.95 21.15
CA LEU A 136 16.19 -5.72 21.82
C LEU A 136 15.48 -5.49 23.17
N LEU A 137 14.55 -6.38 23.55
CA LEU A 137 13.90 -6.45 24.85
C LEU A 137 14.61 -7.50 25.72
#